data_AF-A0A9W9PIW2-F1
#
_entry.id   AF-A0A9W9PIW2-F1
#
_cell.length_a   1.000
_cell.length_b   1.000
_cell.length_c   1.000
_cell.angle_alpha   90.00
_cell.angle_beta   90.00
_cell.angle_gamma   90.00
#
_symmetry.space_group_name_H-M   'P 1'
#
loop_
_entity.id
_entity.type
_entity.pdbx_description
1 polymer ?
#
loop_
_entity_poly.entity_id
_entity_poly.type
_entity_poly.pdbx_seq_one_letter_code
_entity_poly.pdbx_strand_id
1 'polypeptide(L)'
;MEAAMYAARMLGDNMGIICTSERSALIHARTVSLYGFSEYFAGCEAAKLGVLELDSKPKDEVHGVMTQKIHQLVHRQGADCVLLGCAGMAEMRSVCEKAVEGTGARVLDGVGLGIQFLVGIVRENLQTAKNGVYRDPATDREKRGQDWL
;
A
#
# COMPACT_ATOMS: atom_id res chain seq x y z
N MET A 1 1.83 1.32 -2.61
CA MET A 1 1.60 1.62 -1.17
C MET A 1 1.22 3.07 -0.95
N GLU A 2 2.04 4.03 -1.35
CA GLU A 2 1.75 5.47 -1.16
C GLU A 2 0.35 5.88 -1.61
N ALA A 3 -0.10 5.44 -2.80
CA ALA A 3 -1.47 5.69 -3.27
C ALA A 3 -2.56 5.16 -2.32
N ALA A 4 -2.36 3.97 -1.75
CA ALA A 4 -3.31 3.40 -0.79
C ALA A 4 -3.32 4.17 0.53
N MET A 5 -2.18 4.69 0.98
CA MET A 5 -2.08 5.51 2.19
C MET A 5 -2.81 6.84 2.03
N TYR A 6 -2.61 7.54 0.90
CA TYR A 6 -3.36 8.77 0.61
C TYR A 6 -4.86 8.51 0.48
N ALA A 7 -5.27 7.42 -0.18
CA ALA A 7 -6.68 7.05 -0.27
C ALA A 7 -7.28 6.73 1.11
N ALA A 8 -6.53 6.02 1.96
CA ALA A 8 -6.96 5.72 3.33
C ALA A 8 -7.25 7.02 4.10
N ARG A 9 -6.41 8.04 3.91
CA ARG A 9 -6.63 9.35 4.54
C ARG A 9 -7.89 10.09 4.07
N MET A 10 -8.42 9.73 2.90
CA MET A 10 -9.69 10.29 2.40
C MET A 10 -10.91 9.49 2.85
N LEU A 11 -10.73 8.22 3.26
CA LEU A 11 -11.81 7.27 3.48
C LEU A 11 -12.00 6.86 4.95
N GLY A 12 -10.99 7.02 5.78
CA GLY A 12 -11.02 6.64 7.20
C GLY A 12 -9.97 7.39 8.01
N ASP A 13 -9.86 7.04 9.28
CA ASP A 13 -8.91 7.62 10.23
C ASP A 13 -7.67 6.73 10.36
N ASN A 14 -7.85 5.44 10.67
CA ASN A 14 -6.77 4.52 11.05
C ASN A 14 -6.53 3.41 10.02
N MET A 15 -5.32 3.37 9.47
CA MET A 15 -4.94 2.40 8.45
C MET A 15 -4.12 1.24 9.01
N GLY A 16 -4.46 0.02 8.58
CA GLY A 16 -3.70 -1.20 8.85
C GLY A 16 -3.15 -1.80 7.56
N ILE A 17 -1.96 -2.41 7.59
CA ILE A 17 -1.34 -3.00 6.39
C ILE A 17 -1.23 -4.51 6.56
N ILE A 18 -1.79 -5.27 5.62
CA ILE A 18 -1.50 -6.70 5.50
C ILE A 18 -0.30 -6.91 4.57
N CYS A 19 0.66 -7.72 4.97
CA CYS A 19 1.90 -7.93 4.22
C CYS A 19 2.33 -9.40 4.21
N THR A 20 3.25 -9.76 3.33
CA THR A 20 3.65 -11.17 3.13
C THR A 20 4.49 -11.72 4.28
N SER A 21 5.40 -10.91 4.84
CA SER A 21 6.37 -11.35 5.85
C SER A 21 6.57 -10.32 6.95
N GLU A 22 7.09 -10.76 8.09
CA GLU A 22 7.45 -9.87 9.21
C GLU A 22 8.50 -8.83 8.80
N ARG A 23 9.45 -9.21 7.93
CA ARG A 23 10.39 -8.25 7.34
C ARG A 23 9.67 -7.15 6.55
N SER A 24 8.67 -7.52 5.74
CA SER A 24 7.87 -6.55 5.01
C SER A 24 7.06 -5.66 5.95
N ALA A 25 6.58 -6.19 7.08
CA ALA A 25 5.85 -5.42 8.09
C ALA A 25 6.71 -4.27 8.63
N LEU A 26 7.98 -4.54 8.96
CA LEU A 26 8.93 -3.54 9.44
C LEU A 26 9.21 -2.45 8.39
N ILE A 27 9.35 -2.85 7.13
CA ILE A 27 9.56 -1.91 6.02
C ILE A 27 8.34 -1.01 5.83
N HIS A 28 7.14 -1.58 5.86
CA HIS A 28 5.90 -0.82 5.73
C HIS A 28 5.70 0.16 6.89
N ALA A 29 5.94 -0.26 8.14
CA ALA A 29 5.87 0.63 9.30
C ALA A 29 6.84 1.83 9.18
N ARG A 30 8.07 1.60 8.71
CA ARG A 30 9.02 2.68 8.41
C ARG A 30 8.52 3.58 7.28
N THR A 31 7.98 2.99 6.23
CA THR A 31 7.43 3.71 5.07
C THR A 31 6.29 4.64 5.49
N VAL A 32 5.36 4.15 6.30
CA VAL A 32 4.26 4.95 6.89
C VAL A 32 4.82 6.17 7.62
N SER A 33 5.86 5.97 8.44
CA SER A 33 6.51 7.07 9.17
C SER A 33 7.18 8.08 8.24
N LEU A 34 7.88 7.61 7.20
CA LEU A 34 8.51 8.47 6.20
C LEU A 34 7.50 9.34 5.43
N TYR A 35 6.28 8.84 5.22
CA TYR A 35 5.19 9.58 4.60
C TYR A 35 4.36 10.41 5.59
N GLY A 36 4.72 10.44 6.88
CA GLY A 36 4.04 11.26 7.89
C GLY A 36 2.70 10.71 8.35
N PHE A 37 2.44 9.41 8.18
CA PHE A 37 1.18 8.77 8.56
C PHE A 37 1.23 8.00 9.89
N SER A 38 2.26 8.18 10.71
CA SER A 38 2.45 7.44 11.96
C SER A 38 1.28 7.55 12.94
N GLU A 39 0.65 8.72 13.05
CA GLU A 39 -0.51 8.95 13.95
C GLU A 39 -1.80 8.28 13.47
N TYR A 40 -1.85 7.85 12.20
CA TYR A 40 -3.02 7.29 11.53
C TYR A 40 -2.82 5.79 11.24
N PHE A 41 -1.95 5.12 12.00
CA PHE A 41 -1.47 3.78 11.68
C PHE A 41 -1.76 2.79 12.82
N ALA A 42 -2.68 1.86 12.55
CA ALA A 42 -3.07 0.81 13.48
C ALA A 42 -2.00 -0.29 13.63
N GLY A 43 -1.28 -0.59 12.54
CA GLY A 43 -0.22 -1.60 12.55
C GLY A 43 -0.11 -2.41 11.27
N CYS A 44 0.81 -3.38 11.29
CA CYS A 44 1.02 -4.36 10.22
C CYS A 44 0.65 -5.77 10.70
N GLU A 45 0.03 -6.54 9.83
CA GLU A 45 -0.13 -7.98 10.00
C GLU A 45 0.57 -8.75 8.88
N ALA A 46 1.49 -9.64 9.26
CA ALA A 46 2.18 -10.51 8.32
C ALA A 46 1.39 -11.80 8.10
N ALA A 47 1.00 -12.07 6.86
CA ALA A 47 0.37 -13.32 6.45
C ALA A 47 1.30 -14.54 6.60
N LYS A 48 2.62 -14.31 6.62
CA LYS A 48 3.66 -15.37 6.64
C LYS A 48 3.52 -16.34 5.46
N LEU A 49 3.13 -15.76 4.32
CA LEU A 49 3.06 -16.41 3.02
C LEU A 49 4.08 -15.72 2.12
N GLY A 50 5.00 -16.47 1.54
CA GLY A 50 5.90 -15.98 0.51
C GLY A 50 5.11 -15.39 -0.66
N VAL A 51 5.71 -14.44 -1.39
CA VAL A 51 5.02 -13.75 -2.49
C VAL A 51 4.49 -14.75 -3.53
N LEU A 52 5.31 -15.75 -3.90
CA LEU A 52 4.93 -16.81 -4.84
C LEU A 52 3.98 -17.85 -4.22
N GLU A 53 3.89 -17.91 -2.90
CA GLU A 53 2.98 -18.81 -2.19
C GLU A 53 1.55 -18.31 -2.21
N LEU A 54 1.33 -17.01 -2.47
CA LEU A 54 0.00 -16.45 -2.67
C LEU A 54 -0.73 -17.13 -3.86
N ASP A 55 0.03 -17.52 -4.89
CA ASP A 55 -0.51 -18.17 -6.09
C ASP A 55 -0.37 -19.69 -6.06
N SER A 56 0.71 -20.21 -5.47
CA SER A 56 1.04 -21.65 -5.54
C SER A 56 0.40 -22.50 -4.45
N LYS A 57 -0.02 -21.91 -3.32
CA LYS A 57 -0.73 -22.64 -2.26
C LYS A 57 -2.23 -22.79 -2.57
N PRO A 58 -2.93 -23.75 -1.93
CA PRO A 58 -4.37 -23.87 -2.04
C PRO A 58 -5.08 -22.56 -1.68
N LYS A 59 -6.00 -22.10 -2.54
CA LYS A 59 -6.68 -20.82 -2.38
C LYS A 59 -7.38 -20.68 -1.03
N ASP A 60 -8.01 -21.75 -0.55
CA ASP A 60 -8.71 -21.74 0.74
C ASP A 60 -7.77 -21.50 1.93
N GLU A 61 -6.53 -22.01 1.88
CA GLU A 61 -5.51 -21.75 2.89
C GLU A 61 -5.11 -20.26 2.89
N VAL A 62 -4.79 -19.73 1.71
CA VAL A 62 -4.41 -18.31 1.53
C VAL A 62 -5.55 -17.40 1.99
N HIS A 63 -6.78 -17.66 1.55
CA HIS A 63 -7.97 -16.89 1.91
C HIS A 63 -8.24 -16.92 3.42
N GLY A 64 -8.09 -18.09 4.06
CA GLY A 64 -8.24 -18.23 5.51
C GLY A 64 -7.24 -17.38 6.28
N VAL A 65 -5.97 -17.42 5.88
CA VAL A 65 -4.91 -16.59 6.48
C VAL A 65 -5.20 -15.10 6.30
N MET A 66 -5.54 -14.68 5.08
CA MET A 66 -5.83 -13.26 4.79
C MET A 66 -7.01 -12.76 5.64
N THR A 67 -8.09 -13.53 5.72
CA THR A 67 -9.27 -13.21 6.52
C THR A 67 -8.92 -13.06 8.00
N GLN A 68 -8.15 -14.00 8.56
CA GLN A 68 -7.71 -13.94 9.95
C GLN A 68 -6.89 -12.67 10.23
N LYS A 69 -5.97 -12.30 9.33
CA LYS A 69 -5.12 -11.13 9.49
C LYS A 69 -5.89 -9.82 9.37
N ILE A 70 -6.88 -9.77 8.48
CA ILE A 70 -7.77 -8.62 8.35
C ILE A 70 -8.61 -8.44 9.62
N HIS A 71 -9.19 -9.50 10.16
CA HIS A 71 -9.93 -9.41 11.42
C HIS A 71 -9.06 -8.95 12.59
N GLN A 72 -7.79 -9.33 12.61
CA GLN A 72 -6.84 -8.83 13.60
C GLN A 72 -6.63 -7.32 13.46
N LEU A 73 -6.40 -6.81 12.24
CA LEU A 73 -6.26 -5.37 11.99
C LEU A 73 -7.53 -4.60 12.38
N VAL A 74 -8.70 -5.06 11.93
CA VAL A 74 -9.97 -4.33 12.11
C VAL A 74 -10.45 -4.40 13.56
N HIS A 75 -10.59 -5.60 14.13
CA HIS A 75 -11.26 -5.78 15.42
C HIS A 75 -10.34 -5.64 16.63
N ARG A 76 -9.03 -5.86 16.47
CA ARG A 76 -8.07 -5.76 17.59
C ARG A 76 -7.25 -4.48 17.54
N GLN A 77 -6.87 -4.02 16.36
CA GLN A 77 -6.02 -2.84 16.19
C GLN A 77 -6.81 -1.58 15.79
N GLY A 78 -8.10 -1.72 15.44
CA GLY A 78 -8.97 -0.57 15.14
C GLY A 78 -8.73 0.03 13.75
N ALA A 79 -8.23 -0.75 12.79
CA ALA A 79 -8.11 -0.30 11.42
C ALA A 79 -9.49 -0.16 10.75
N ASP A 80 -9.80 1.03 10.21
CA ASP A 80 -10.96 1.27 9.36
C ASP A 80 -10.62 1.21 7.86
N CYS A 81 -9.33 1.32 7.53
CA CYS A 81 -8.79 1.12 6.19
C CYS A 81 -7.71 0.05 6.20
N VAL A 82 -7.91 -1.05 5.46
CA VAL A 82 -6.93 -2.13 5.32
C VAL A 82 -6.24 -2.04 3.97
N LEU A 83 -4.92 -1.89 3.97
CA LEU A 83 -4.11 -1.74 2.78
C LEU A 83 -3.45 -3.06 2.41
N LEU A 84 -3.56 -3.44 1.14
CA LEU A 84 -2.87 -4.60 0.59
C LEU A 84 -1.39 -4.27 0.34
N GLY A 85 -0.51 -4.84 1.17
CA GLY A 85 0.92 -4.50 1.25
C GLY A 85 1.82 -5.10 0.17
N CYS A 86 1.27 -5.90 -0.75
CA CYS A 86 2.01 -6.54 -1.84
C CYS A 86 1.15 -6.54 -3.11
N ALA A 87 1.76 -6.29 -4.27
CA ALA A 87 1.03 -6.29 -5.55
C ALA A 87 0.37 -7.65 -5.85
N GLY A 88 1.01 -8.76 -5.44
CA GLY A 88 0.42 -10.10 -5.57
C GLY A 88 -0.83 -10.33 -4.71
N MET A 89 -1.13 -9.44 -3.76
CA MET A 89 -2.38 -9.51 -2.99
C MET A 89 -3.57 -8.87 -3.71
N ALA A 90 -3.37 -8.21 -4.85
CA ALA A 90 -4.46 -7.54 -5.58
C ALA A 90 -5.56 -8.53 -6.00
N GLU A 91 -5.20 -9.77 -6.37
CA GLU A 91 -6.17 -10.83 -6.69
C GLU A 91 -6.99 -11.29 -5.48
N MET A 92 -6.46 -11.08 -4.27
CA MET A 92 -7.11 -11.45 -3.01
C MET A 92 -8.09 -10.37 -2.52
N ARG A 93 -8.21 -9.24 -3.23
CA ARG A 93 -9.04 -8.10 -2.84
C ARG A 93 -10.48 -8.51 -2.54
N SER A 94 -11.12 -9.31 -3.40
CA SER A 94 -12.53 -9.70 -3.20
C SER A 94 -12.73 -10.50 -1.91
N VAL A 95 -11.80 -11.38 -1.55
CA VAL A 95 -11.86 -12.15 -0.30
C VAL A 95 -11.63 -11.23 0.90
N CYS A 96 -10.70 -10.30 0.78
CA CYS A 96 -10.43 -9.31 1.82
C CYS A 96 -11.64 -8.39 2.05
N GLU A 97 -12.33 -7.98 0.98
CA GLU A 97 -13.55 -7.16 1.06
C GLU A 97 -14.69 -7.92 1.76
N LYS A 98 -14.85 -9.22 1.48
CA LYS A 98 -15.77 -10.08 2.23
C LYS A 98 -15.42 -10.18 3.71
N ALA A 99 -14.13 -10.25 4.04
CA ALA A 99 -13.67 -10.34 5.43
C ALA A 99 -14.01 -9.09 6.27
N VAL A 100 -14.17 -7.92 5.64
CA VAL A 100 -14.58 -6.68 6.32
C VAL A 100 -16.07 -6.36 6.16
N GLU A 101 -16.85 -7.23 5.54
CA GLU A 101 -18.28 -7.01 5.31
C GLU A 101 -19.03 -6.80 6.65
N GLY A 102 -19.93 -5.81 6.68
CA GLY A 102 -20.67 -5.43 7.89
C GLY A 102 -19.87 -4.66 8.95
N THR A 103 -18.54 -4.54 8.82
CA THR A 103 -17.70 -3.80 9.78
C THR A 103 -17.63 -2.30 9.50
N GLY A 104 -17.93 -1.88 8.26
CA GLY A 104 -17.74 -0.51 7.78
C GLY A 104 -16.33 -0.21 7.27
N ALA A 105 -15.35 -1.08 7.54
CA ALA A 105 -13.98 -0.92 7.07
C ALA A 105 -13.85 -1.12 5.55
N ARG A 106 -12.78 -0.56 4.96
CA ARG A 106 -12.51 -0.61 3.51
C ARG A 106 -11.19 -1.31 3.22
N VAL A 107 -11.15 -2.11 2.17
CA VAL A 107 -9.92 -2.71 1.65
C VAL A 107 -9.41 -1.88 0.47
N LEU A 108 -8.15 -1.48 0.54
CA LEU A 108 -7.51 -0.57 -0.42
C LEU A 108 -6.35 -1.28 -1.13
N ASP A 109 -6.50 -1.44 -2.43
CA ASP A 109 -5.43 -1.91 -3.32
C ASP A 109 -4.65 -0.71 -3.88
N GLY A 110 -3.36 -0.64 -3.53
CA GLY A 110 -2.47 0.41 -4.00
C GLY A 110 -2.16 0.37 -5.50
N VAL A 111 -2.34 -0.79 -6.16
CA VAL A 111 -2.14 -0.91 -7.62
C VAL A 111 -3.25 -0.17 -8.34
N GLY A 112 -4.51 -0.57 -8.11
CA GLY A 112 -5.68 0.07 -8.71
C GLY A 112 -5.77 1.56 -8.38
N LEU A 113 -5.55 1.94 -7.11
CA LEU A 113 -5.59 3.35 -6.69
C LEU A 113 -4.47 4.19 -7.33
N GLY A 114 -3.27 3.63 -7.48
CA GLY A 114 -2.16 4.31 -8.15
C GLY A 114 -2.48 4.68 -9.60
N ILE A 115 -3.15 3.78 -10.32
CA ILE A 115 -3.62 4.03 -11.68
C ILE A 115 -4.62 5.19 -11.68
N GLN A 116 -5.60 5.19 -10.77
CA GLN A 116 -6.62 6.25 -10.71
C GLN A 116 -6.03 7.62 -10.37
N PHE A 117 -5.06 7.67 -9.45
CA PHE A 117 -4.36 8.90 -9.12
C PHE A 117 -3.57 9.43 -10.31
N LEU A 118 -2.87 8.55 -11.04
CA LEU A 118 -2.15 8.94 -12.26
C LEU A 118 -3.11 9.48 -13.33
N VAL A 119 -4.26 8.82 -13.54
CA VAL A 119 -5.29 9.30 -14.47
C VAL A 119 -5.75 10.71 -14.10
N GLY A 120 -6.02 10.97 -12.82
CA GLY A 120 -6.39 12.29 -12.32
C GLY A 120 -5.31 13.34 -12.60
N ILE A 121 -4.06 13.05 -12.24
CA ILE A 121 -2.91 13.95 -12.48
C ILE A 121 -2.77 14.29 -13.97
N VAL A 122 -2.87 13.29 -14.85
CA VAL A 122 -2.77 13.49 -16.30
C VAL A 122 -3.93 14.33 -16.85
N ARG A 123 -5.16 14.08 -16.38
CA ARG A 123 -6.35 14.83 -16.82
C ARG A 123 -6.31 16.31 -16.42
N GLU A 124 -5.73 16.61 -15.26
CA GLU A 124 -5.50 17.99 -14.80
C GLU A 124 -4.26 18.64 -15.44
N ASN A 125 -3.60 17.96 -16.39
CA ASN A 125 -2.36 18.40 -17.04
C ASN A 125 -1.25 18.77 -16.05
N LEU A 126 -1.16 18.01 -14.95
CA LEU A 126 -0.16 18.17 -13.91
C LEU A 126 1.03 17.24 -14.14
N GLN A 127 2.20 17.68 -13.67
CA GLN A 127 3.46 16.95 -13.76
C GLN A 127 4.25 17.08 -12.46
N THR A 128 5.24 16.20 -12.27
CA THR A 128 6.18 16.31 -11.14
C THR A 128 6.84 17.67 -11.15
N ALA A 129 6.67 18.43 -10.06
CA ALA A 129 7.29 19.73 -9.89
C ALA A 129 8.82 19.63 -10.05
N LYS A 130 9.40 20.49 -10.90
CA LYS A 130 10.85 20.54 -11.17
C LYS A 130 11.59 21.57 -10.32
N ASN A 131 10.94 22.08 -9.29
CA ASN A 131 11.58 22.88 -8.25
C ASN A 131 12.14 21.96 -7.15
N GLY A 132 13.32 22.29 -6.61
CA GLY A 132 13.95 21.51 -5.54
C GLY A 132 14.49 20.15 -5.96
N VAL A 133 14.21 19.10 -5.16
CA VAL A 133 14.87 17.78 -5.24
C VAL A 133 14.60 17.02 -6.55
N TYR A 134 13.51 17.33 -7.24
CA TYR A 134 13.14 16.70 -8.53
C TYR A 134 13.50 17.56 -9.75
N ARG A 135 14.34 18.60 -9.57
CA ARG A 135 14.90 19.40 -10.67
C ARG A 135 15.58 18.49 -11.70
N ASP A 136 15.54 18.91 -12.96
CA ASP A 136 16.24 18.23 -14.03
C ASP A 136 17.74 18.05 -13.71
N PRO A 137 18.26 16.81 -13.65
CA PRO A 137 19.66 16.56 -13.36
C PRO A 137 20.60 16.92 -14.52
N ALA A 138 20.10 17.30 -15.70
CA ALA A 138 20.92 17.60 -16.88
C ALA A 138 22.07 18.58 -16.58
N THR A 139 21.76 19.70 -15.90
CA THR A 139 22.77 20.71 -15.52
C THR A 139 23.84 20.19 -14.55
N ASP A 140 23.49 19.24 -13.68
CA ASP A 140 24.45 18.64 -12.74
C ASP A 140 25.23 17.50 -13.38
N ARG A 141 24.65 16.80 -14.37
CA ARG A 141 25.34 15.81 -15.21
C ARG A 141 26.42 16.48 -16.06
N GLU A 142 26.10 17.61 -16.69
CA GLU A 142 27.06 18.40 -17.48
C GLU A 142 28.28 18.81 -16.65
N LYS A 143 28.06 19.34 -15.44
CA LYS A 143 29.16 19.68 -14.51
C LYS A 143 30.04 18.49 -14.11
N ARG A 144 29.51 17.27 -14.17
CA ARG A 144 30.23 16.02 -13.86
C ARG A 144 30.88 15.40 -15.09
N GLY A 145 30.71 15.99 -16.28
CA GLY A 145 31.16 15.38 -17.53
C GLY A 145 30.43 14.07 -17.86
N GLN A 146 29.19 13.91 -17.40
CA GLN A 146 28.35 12.74 -17.68
C GLN A 146 27.56 13.00 -18.96
N ASP A 147 28.13 12.60 -20.10
CA ASP A 147 27.60 12.76 -21.45
C ASP A 147 26.77 11.54 -21.92
N TRP A 148 26.59 10.53 -21.07
CA TRP A 148 25.78 9.36 -21.36
C TRP A 148 24.30 9.50 -20.92
N LEU A 149 23.41 9.23 -21.88
CA LEU A 149 22.05 8.71 -21.69
C LEU A 149 21.81 7.60 -22.72
#